data_AF-A0A9E7W157-F1
#
_entry.id   AF-A0A9E7W157-F1
#
_cell.length_a   1.000
_cell.length_b   1.000
_cell.length_c   1.000
_cell.angle_alpha   90.00
_cell.angle_beta   90.00
_cell.angle_gamma   90.00
#
_symmetry.space_group_name_H-M   'P 1'
#
loop_
_entity.id
_entity.type
_entity.pdbx_description
1 polymer ?
#
loop_
_entity_poly.entity_id
_entity_poly.type
_entity_poly.pdbx_seq_one_letter_code
_entity_poly.pdbx_strand_id
1 'polypeptide(L)'
;MEEKKRRLLTSQDPAAQGPDPAGASDGPGAGESATDFARSAGTPKPATRVKPLSKVSIGWRIVVPAIAFVILTCGQFLNTNDFFPLGSLTQYATAKDLNGTVNSTCIEAQFPGEDEPRRLGFNAATVGIERGDVESQLDRVIAHPELLQSVADSYIRLHPDEPKPETMILCRTTTQLKNGLAVGEPEQTTLAKWEVR
;
A
#
# COMPACT_ATOMS: atom_id res chain seq x y z
N MET A 1 -24.13 6.80 -28.91
CA MET A 1 -23.17 7.02 -27.80
C MET A 1 -22.01 7.77 -28.43
N GLU A 2 -21.77 9.04 -28.09
CA GLU A 2 -20.56 9.85 -28.43
C GLU A 2 -20.83 11.37 -28.57
N GLU A 3 -22.04 11.87 -28.27
CA GLU A 3 -22.28 13.34 -28.29
C GLU A 3 -22.74 13.92 -26.95
N LYS A 4 -23.24 13.05 -26.05
CA LYS A 4 -23.74 13.45 -24.72
C LYS A 4 -22.64 13.54 -23.65
N LYS A 5 -21.41 13.13 -23.96
CA LYS A 5 -20.26 13.11 -23.01
C LYS A 5 -19.39 14.37 -23.06
N ARG A 6 -19.63 15.30 -24.00
CA ARG A 6 -18.86 16.55 -24.19
C ARG A 6 -19.49 17.82 -23.57
N ARG A 7 -20.62 17.70 -22.87
CA ARG A 7 -21.33 18.83 -22.22
C ARG A 7 -21.17 18.91 -20.69
N LEU A 8 -20.17 18.23 -20.11
CA LEU A 8 -19.99 18.16 -18.65
C LEU A 8 -18.71 18.83 -18.12
N LEU A 9 -17.97 19.61 -18.90
CA LEU A 9 -16.69 20.18 -18.45
C LEU A 9 -16.45 21.66 -18.79
N THR A 10 -17.46 22.44 -19.18
CA THR A 10 -17.30 23.90 -19.31
C THR A 10 -18.59 24.62 -18.96
N SER A 11 -18.73 25.00 -17.70
CA SER A 11 -19.51 26.14 -17.22
C SER A 11 -19.37 26.21 -15.70
N GLN A 12 -18.21 26.63 -15.21
CA GLN A 12 -18.12 27.11 -13.84
C GLN A 12 -17.10 28.23 -13.81
N ASP A 13 -17.60 29.45 -13.94
CA ASP A 13 -16.90 30.67 -13.57
C ASP A 13 -17.84 31.47 -12.65
N PRO A 14 -17.65 31.43 -11.32
CA PRO A 14 -18.19 32.41 -10.41
C PRO A 14 -17.05 33.35 -10.02
N ALA A 15 -16.92 34.46 -10.74
CA ALA A 15 -16.11 35.55 -10.26
C ALA A 15 -16.62 36.00 -8.88
N ALA A 16 -15.69 36.03 -7.94
CA ALA A 16 -15.51 37.15 -7.03
C ALA A 16 -16.79 37.67 -6.35
N GLN A 17 -17.15 37.00 -5.26
CA GLN A 17 -18.04 37.54 -4.25
C GLN A 17 -17.27 38.61 -3.46
N GLY A 18 -17.38 39.86 -3.90
CA GLY A 18 -17.01 41.05 -3.12
C GLY A 18 -18.27 41.64 -2.45
N PRO A 19 -18.17 42.18 -1.22
CA PRO A 19 -19.32 42.79 -0.55
C PRO A 19 -19.52 44.27 -0.93
N ASP A 20 -20.80 44.66 -1.05
CA ASP A 20 -21.41 45.98 -1.29
C ASP A 20 -21.24 46.99 -0.10
N PRO A 21 -21.76 48.25 -0.12
CA PRO A 21 -21.04 49.46 -0.57
C PRO A 21 -21.10 50.62 0.45
N ALA A 22 -20.29 51.69 0.29
CA ALA A 22 -20.56 52.99 0.96
C ALA A 22 -19.84 54.19 0.31
N GLY A 23 -20.60 55.27 0.05
CA GLY A 23 -20.14 56.66 -0.15
C GLY A 23 -19.86 57.05 -1.62
N ALA A 24 -20.74 57.68 -2.39
CA ALA A 24 -21.44 58.98 -2.31
C ALA A 24 -20.65 60.20 -2.84
N SER A 25 -21.35 61.01 -3.66
CA SER A 25 -21.10 62.37 -4.20
C SER A 25 -20.13 62.49 -5.39
N ASP A 26 -20.32 63.32 -6.43
CA ASP A 26 -21.40 64.22 -6.87
C ASP A 26 -21.03 64.73 -8.30
N GLY A 27 -22.04 65.08 -9.12
CA GLY A 27 -21.96 66.23 -10.05
C GLY A 27 -21.43 66.06 -11.50
N PRO A 28 -22.24 66.37 -12.54
CA PRO A 28 -21.87 66.32 -13.96
C PRO A 28 -21.62 67.72 -14.58
N GLY A 29 -20.87 67.81 -15.68
CA GLY A 29 -20.93 68.99 -16.55
C GLY A 29 -19.71 69.30 -17.41
N ALA A 30 -19.82 68.93 -18.69
CA ALA A 30 -19.44 69.64 -19.92
C ALA A 30 -18.23 70.61 -19.97
N GLY A 31 -17.41 70.45 -21.01
CA GLY A 31 -16.63 71.55 -21.60
C GLY A 31 -15.32 71.13 -22.24
N GLU A 32 -15.35 70.89 -23.56
CA GLU A 32 -14.19 70.90 -24.48
C GLU A 32 -13.26 72.11 -24.20
N SER A 33 -11.93 72.02 -24.25
CA SER A 33 -11.15 71.82 -25.47
C SER A 33 -9.65 71.75 -25.16
N ALA A 34 -8.96 70.99 -26.01
CA ALA A 34 -7.57 71.17 -26.45
C ALA A 34 -6.46 71.11 -25.39
N THR A 35 -5.97 69.90 -25.08
CA THR A 35 -4.72 69.31 -25.63
C THR A 35 -4.30 68.14 -24.71
N ASP A 36 -4.35 66.90 -25.20
CA ASP A 36 -3.24 65.93 -25.04
C ASP A 36 -3.52 64.56 -25.70
N PHE A 37 -2.71 64.30 -26.74
CA PHE A 37 -2.11 63.03 -27.17
C PHE A 37 -2.92 61.72 -27.21
N ALA A 38 -3.51 61.48 -28.37
CA ALA A 38 -3.31 60.31 -29.25
C ALA A 38 -2.99 58.90 -28.66
N ARG A 39 -3.90 57.97 -29.03
CA ARG A 39 -3.70 56.57 -29.49
C ARG A 39 -3.31 55.47 -28.47
N SER A 40 -4.16 54.44 -28.38
CA SER A 40 -3.74 53.05 -28.18
C SER A 40 -4.73 52.07 -28.81
N ALA A 41 -4.23 51.19 -29.69
CA ALA A 41 -4.94 50.07 -30.29
C ALA A 41 -4.16 48.78 -29.95
N GLY A 42 -4.85 47.72 -29.50
CA GLY A 42 -4.26 46.45 -29.04
C GLY A 42 -4.43 45.27 -30.01
N THR A 43 -3.42 44.39 -30.04
CA THR A 43 -2.95 43.52 -31.15
C THR A 43 -3.18 42.00 -30.87
N PRO A 44 -3.15 41.07 -31.88
CA PRO A 44 -3.52 39.64 -31.69
C PRO A 44 -2.45 38.77 -31.00
N LYS A 45 -2.90 37.66 -30.37
CA LYS A 45 -2.11 36.75 -29.51
C LYS A 45 -1.13 35.84 -30.30
N PRO A 46 0.18 35.82 -29.98
CA PRO A 46 1.18 35.12 -30.78
C PRO A 46 1.27 33.60 -30.47
N ALA A 47 1.69 32.83 -31.48
CA ALA A 47 1.92 31.38 -31.41
C ALA A 47 3.06 30.99 -30.46
N THR A 48 2.85 29.97 -29.63
CA THR A 48 3.77 29.55 -28.58
C THR A 48 5.01 28.88 -29.16
N ARG A 49 6.12 29.61 -29.17
CA ARG A 49 7.45 29.10 -29.54
C ARG A 49 7.95 28.10 -28.49
N VAL A 50 8.08 26.83 -28.86
CA VAL A 50 8.67 25.81 -27.97
C VAL A 50 10.16 26.12 -27.82
N LYS A 51 10.57 26.45 -26.59
CA LYS A 51 11.96 26.80 -26.29
C LYS A 51 12.80 25.53 -26.23
N PRO A 52 13.95 25.46 -26.94
CA PRO A 52 14.84 24.31 -26.83
C PRO A 52 15.32 24.16 -25.39
N LEU A 53 15.41 22.91 -24.93
CA LEU A 53 15.86 22.59 -23.58
C LEU A 53 17.27 23.14 -23.37
N SER A 54 17.45 23.86 -22.26
CA SER A 54 18.77 24.35 -21.86
C SER A 54 19.71 23.17 -21.64
N LYS A 55 20.98 23.33 -22.05
CA LYS A 55 22.05 22.35 -21.80
C LYS A 55 22.17 22.00 -20.32
N VAL A 56 21.87 22.94 -19.42
CA VAL A 56 21.84 22.73 -17.97
C VAL A 56 20.71 21.77 -17.55
N SER A 57 19.52 21.92 -18.15
CA SER A 57 18.40 21.01 -17.90
C SER A 57 18.69 19.59 -18.40
N ILE A 58 19.41 19.48 -19.52
CA ILE A 58 19.83 18.18 -20.07
C ILE A 58 20.87 17.55 -19.14
N GLY A 59 21.88 18.32 -18.71
CA GLY A 59 22.93 17.83 -17.83
C GLY A 59 22.41 17.29 -16.51
N TRP A 60 21.55 18.05 -15.81
CA TRP A 60 20.99 17.61 -14.53
C TRP A 60 20.19 16.30 -14.65
N ARG A 61 19.41 16.16 -15.72
CA ARG A 61 18.59 14.97 -15.98
C ARG A 61 19.40 13.72 -16.33
N ILE A 62 20.66 13.86 -16.73
CA ILE A 62 21.55 12.74 -17.03
C ILE A 62 22.40 12.40 -15.81
N VAL A 63 22.93 13.42 -15.13
CA VAL A 63 23.87 13.25 -14.01
C VAL A 63 23.19 12.59 -12.81
N VAL A 64 21.99 13.04 -12.44
CA VAL A 64 21.27 12.49 -11.27
C VAL A 64 21.00 10.98 -11.41
N PRO A 65 20.39 10.48 -12.51
CA PRO A 65 20.18 9.04 -12.66
C PRO A 65 21.49 8.27 -12.88
N ALA A 66 22.51 8.86 -13.51
CA ALA A 66 23.81 8.19 -13.65
C ALA A 66 24.46 7.93 -12.29
N ILE A 67 24.38 8.89 -11.36
CA ILE A 67 24.85 8.72 -9.99
C ILE A 67 24.05 7.62 -9.27
N ALA A 68 22.71 7.65 -9.36
CA ALA A 68 21.87 6.61 -8.76
C ALA A 68 22.19 5.20 -9.32
N PHE A 69 22.43 5.11 -10.64
CA PHE A 69 22.78 3.87 -11.31
C PHE A 69 24.13 3.30 -10.84
N VAL A 70 25.14 4.13 -10.64
CA VAL A 70 26.44 3.71 -10.10
C VAL A 70 26.29 3.21 -8.66
N ILE A 71 25.56 3.95 -7.82
CA ILE A 71 25.28 3.56 -6.42
C ILE A 71 24.58 2.19 -6.39
N LEU A 72 23.55 2.00 -7.22
CA LEU A 72 22.83 0.74 -7.38
C LEU A 72 23.73 -0.43 -7.81
N THR A 73 24.58 -0.19 -8.80
CA THR A 73 25.42 -1.22 -9.39
C THR A 73 26.52 -1.66 -8.42
N CYS A 74 27.16 -0.73 -7.70
CA CYS A 74 28.12 -1.06 -6.65
C CYS A 74 27.46 -1.83 -5.49
N GLY A 75 26.25 -1.45 -5.10
CA GLY A 75 25.50 -2.12 -4.05
C GLY A 75 25.16 -3.59 -4.32
N GLN A 76 25.05 -3.98 -5.59
CA GLN A 76 24.79 -5.38 -5.98
C GLN A 76 26.08 -6.19 -6.13
N PHE A 77 27.13 -5.65 -6.75
CA PHE A 77 28.35 -6.43 -7.04
C PHE A 77 29.17 -6.78 -5.80
N LEU A 78 29.09 -5.98 -4.75
CA LEU A 78 29.79 -6.25 -3.50
C LEU A 78 29.10 -7.33 -2.65
N ASN A 79 27.92 -7.84 -3.08
CA ASN A 79 27.07 -8.77 -2.32
C ASN A 79 27.01 -8.42 -0.83
N THR A 80 26.93 -7.11 -0.59
CA THR A 80 26.86 -6.51 0.73
C THR A 80 25.58 -5.72 0.80
N ASN A 81 24.98 -5.78 1.97
CA ASN A 81 23.72 -5.13 2.26
C ASN A 81 23.89 -3.63 2.57
N ASP A 82 25.13 -3.13 2.56
CA ASP A 82 25.50 -1.78 3.01
C ASP A 82 24.93 -0.62 2.16
N PHE A 83 24.38 -0.93 0.98
CA PHE A 83 23.93 0.08 0.01
C PHE A 83 22.41 0.15 -0.18
N PHE A 84 21.60 -0.55 0.63
CA PHE A 84 20.13 -0.45 0.60
C PHE A 84 19.64 0.99 0.97
N PRO A 85 18.54 1.56 0.39
CA PRO A 85 17.52 1.03 -0.54
C PRO A 85 17.96 0.93 -2.01
N LEU A 86 19.21 1.22 -2.28
CA LEU A 86 19.80 1.21 -3.60
C LEU A 86 20.87 0.09 -3.70
N GLY A 87 20.65 -1.06 -3.07
CA GLY A 87 21.67 -2.11 -2.84
C GLY A 87 21.07 -3.44 -2.41
N SER A 88 21.89 -4.40 -1.97
CA SER A 88 21.53 -5.83 -1.84
C SER A 88 20.25 -6.11 -1.04
N LEU A 89 19.60 -7.23 -1.37
CA LEU A 89 18.42 -7.78 -0.70
C LEU A 89 18.76 -8.87 0.33
N THR A 90 20.05 -9.10 0.59
CA THR A 90 20.49 -10.00 1.66
C THR A 90 19.92 -9.60 3.04
N GLN A 91 19.43 -8.37 3.21
CA GLN A 91 18.59 -7.88 4.32
C GLN A 91 17.40 -8.75 4.68
N TYR A 92 16.78 -9.40 3.69
CA TYR A 92 15.62 -10.25 3.93
C TYR A 92 15.99 -11.74 3.91
N ALA A 93 17.25 -12.06 3.60
CA ALA A 93 17.77 -13.41 3.58
C ALA A 93 18.62 -13.65 4.84
N THR A 94 17.97 -14.06 5.94
CA THR A 94 18.70 -14.56 7.10
C THR A 94 19.26 -15.94 6.76
N ALA A 95 20.59 -16.11 6.85
CA ALA A 95 21.21 -17.42 6.74
C ALA A 95 20.55 -18.35 7.77
N LYS A 96 19.88 -19.41 7.29
CA LYS A 96 19.25 -20.40 8.15
C LYS A 96 20.27 -21.47 8.50
N ASP A 97 20.24 -21.90 9.75
CA ASP A 97 21.02 -23.05 10.18
C ASP A 97 20.56 -24.29 9.41
N LEU A 98 21.46 -24.83 8.60
CA LEU A 98 21.22 -26.01 7.77
C LEU A 98 20.99 -27.28 8.61
N ASN A 99 21.34 -27.24 9.89
CA ASN A 99 21.09 -28.32 10.85
C ASN A 99 20.12 -27.88 11.98
N GLY A 100 19.45 -26.74 11.80
CA GLY A 100 18.49 -26.20 12.75
C GLY A 100 17.06 -26.68 12.50
N THR A 101 16.08 -26.00 13.09
CA THR A 101 14.66 -26.29 12.90
C THR A 101 13.94 -25.21 12.09
N VAL A 102 12.91 -25.63 11.36
CA VAL A 102 11.98 -24.76 10.65
C VAL A 102 10.61 -24.87 11.30
N ASN A 103 10.08 -23.71 11.70
CA ASN A 103 8.76 -23.62 12.31
C ASN A 103 7.76 -23.13 11.26
N SER A 104 6.59 -23.76 11.22
CA SER A 104 5.46 -23.37 10.38
C SER A 104 4.22 -23.23 11.23
N THR A 105 3.62 -22.05 11.25
CA THR A 105 2.40 -21.80 12.04
C THR A 105 1.20 -22.41 11.35
N CYS A 106 0.27 -22.88 12.17
CA CYS A 106 -0.94 -23.52 11.72
C CYS A 106 -2.18 -23.16 12.51
N ILE A 107 -3.32 -23.31 11.85
CA ILE A 107 -4.63 -23.15 12.45
C ILE A 107 -5.48 -24.38 12.16
N GLU A 108 -6.05 -24.93 13.22
CA GLU A 108 -6.92 -26.09 13.20
C GLU A 108 -8.23 -25.74 13.89
N ALA A 109 -9.28 -26.47 13.57
CA ALA A 109 -10.57 -26.30 14.19
C ALA A 109 -11.15 -27.67 14.54
N GLN A 110 -11.65 -27.78 15.77
CA GLN A 110 -12.48 -28.90 16.18
C GLN A 110 -13.91 -28.61 15.74
N PHE A 111 -14.48 -29.50 14.93
CA PHE A 111 -15.89 -29.42 14.54
C PHE A 111 -16.75 -30.41 15.34
N PRO A 112 -18.05 -30.14 15.47
CA PRO A 112 -18.98 -31.05 16.12
C PRO A 112 -18.98 -32.43 15.44
N GLY A 113 -18.75 -33.48 16.22
CA GLY A 113 -18.80 -34.87 15.74
C GLY A 113 -17.54 -35.37 15.04
N GLU A 114 -16.47 -34.56 14.97
CA GLU A 114 -15.15 -35.01 14.53
C GLU A 114 -14.32 -35.48 15.74
N ASP A 115 -13.57 -36.58 15.62
CA ASP A 115 -12.70 -37.09 16.69
C ASP A 115 -11.35 -36.33 16.77
N GLU A 116 -10.91 -35.74 15.65
CA GLU A 116 -9.65 -35.03 15.53
C GLU A 116 -9.86 -33.62 14.93
N PRO A 117 -9.04 -32.62 15.33
CA PRO A 117 -9.12 -31.29 14.75
C PRO A 117 -8.79 -31.29 13.26
N ARG A 118 -9.62 -30.61 12.46
CA ARG A 118 -9.38 -30.40 11.04
C ARG A 118 -8.44 -29.23 10.81
N ARG A 119 -7.42 -29.45 9.98
CA ARG A 119 -6.51 -28.40 9.50
C ARG A 119 -7.19 -27.43 8.56
N LEU A 120 -7.12 -26.15 8.89
CA LEU A 120 -7.63 -25.08 8.05
C LEU A 120 -6.49 -24.39 7.31
N GLY A 121 -6.77 -23.92 6.09
CA GLY A 121 -5.82 -23.14 5.30
C GLY A 121 -5.77 -21.69 5.78
N PHE A 122 -4.57 -21.11 5.91
CA PHE A 122 -4.41 -19.66 6.01
C PHE A 122 -4.54 -19.06 4.61
N ASN A 123 -5.71 -18.53 4.30
CA ASN A 123 -5.98 -17.77 3.09
C ASN A 123 -7.31 -17.02 3.24
N ALA A 124 -7.53 -16.04 2.36
CA ALA A 124 -8.75 -15.24 2.32
C ALA A 124 -10.05 -16.04 2.13
N ALA A 125 -9.98 -17.22 1.48
CA ALA A 125 -11.15 -18.04 1.17
C ALA A 125 -11.56 -18.99 2.31
N THR A 126 -10.63 -19.35 3.21
CA THR A 126 -10.91 -20.27 4.32
C THR A 126 -11.15 -19.53 5.63
N VAL A 127 -10.18 -18.74 6.08
CA VAL A 127 -10.24 -18.06 7.39
C VAL A 127 -10.17 -16.54 7.28
N GLY A 128 -10.08 -16.00 6.06
CA GLY A 128 -10.10 -14.56 5.81
C GLY A 128 -8.79 -13.82 6.14
N ILE A 129 -7.72 -14.55 6.51
CA ILE A 129 -6.43 -13.97 6.91
C ILE A 129 -5.27 -14.81 6.36
N GLU A 130 -4.19 -14.14 5.96
CA GLU A 130 -2.96 -14.78 5.49
C GLU A 130 -2.07 -15.22 6.66
N ARG A 131 -1.25 -16.26 6.45
CA ARG A 131 -0.39 -16.82 7.51
C ARG A 131 0.56 -15.76 8.07
N GLY A 132 1.15 -14.94 7.19
CA GLY A 132 2.11 -13.92 7.57
C GLY A 132 1.54 -12.87 8.54
N ASP A 133 0.25 -12.55 8.42
CA ASP A 133 -0.40 -11.59 9.32
C ASP A 133 -0.52 -12.17 10.74
N VAL A 134 -0.90 -13.44 10.85
CA VAL A 134 -0.96 -14.16 12.13
C VAL A 134 0.44 -14.34 12.72
N GLU A 135 1.42 -14.73 11.90
CA GLU A 135 2.81 -14.90 12.34
C GLU A 135 3.44 -13.60 12.83
N SER A 136 3.09 -12.46 12.23
CA SER A 136 3.56 -11.14 12.67
C SER A 136 3.06 -10.74 14.06
N GLN A 137 1.94 -11.31 14.50
CA GLN A 137 1.31 -11.04 15.80
C GLN A 137 1.26 -12.29 16.68
N LEU A 138 2.11 -13.28 16.41
CA LEU A 138 1.97 -14.61 17.02
C LEU A 138 1.97 -14.56 18.55
N ASP A 139 2.91 -13.82 19.15
CA ASP A 139 3.01 -13.68 20.61
C ASP A 139 1.74 -13.05 21.21
N ARG A 140 1.11 -12.11 20.49
CA ARG A 140 -0.14 -11.49 20.89
C ARG A 140 -1.28 -12.50 20.86
N VAL A 141 -1.39 -13.31 19.81
CA VAL A 141 -2.44 -14.34 19.70
C VAL A 141 -2.24 -15.44 20.75
N ILE A 142 -0.99 -15.79 21.09
CA ILE A 142 -0.68 -16.73 22.17
C ILE A 142 -1.09 -16.16 23.53
N ALA A 143 -0.76 -14.89 23.81
CA ALA A 143 -1.13 -14.23 25.07
C ALA A 143 -2.64 -13.95 25.18
N HIS A 144 -3.30 -13.76 24.05
CA HIS A 144 -4.73 -13.44 23.93
C HIS A 144 -5.45 -14.41 22.98
N PRO A 145 -5.70 -15.67 23.40
CA PRO A 145 -6.34 -16.67 22.56
C PRO A 145 -7.75 -16.28 22.08
N GLU A 146 -8.43 -15.35 22.77
CA GLU A 146 -9.73 -14.81 22.38
C GLU A 146 -9.73 -14.18 20.98
N LEU A 147 -8.56 -13.76 20.48
CA LEU A 147 -8.41 -13.26 19.10
C LEU A 147 -8.73 -14.33 18.05
N LEU A 148 -8.67 -15.62 18.40
CA LEU A 148 -9.08 -16.71 17.52
C LEU A 148 -10.60 -16.73 17.28
N GLN A 149 -11.41 -16.06 18.10
CA GLN A 149 -12.84 -15.86 17.82
C GLN A 149 -13.05 -15.17 16.47
N SER A 150 -12.27 -14.13 16.16
CA SER A 150 -12.40 -13.41 14.88
C SER A 150 -12.06 -14.28 13.67
N VAL A 151 -11.17 -15.27 13.87
CA VAL A 151 -10.83 -16.27 12.85
C VAL A 151 -12.00 -17.25 12.68
N ALA A 152 -12.61 -17.71 13.77
CA ALA A 152 -13.82 -18.55 13.75
C ALA A 152 -15.00 -17.84 13.07
N ASP A 153 -15.27 -16.58 13.45
CA ASP A 153 -16.35 -15.77 12.86
C ASP A 153 -16.15 -15.58 11.36
N SER A 154 -14.90 -15.44 10.92
CA SER A 154 -14.56 -15.35 9.50
C SER A 154 -14.77 -16.66 8.78
N TYR A 155 -14.36 -17.78 9.37
CA TYR A 155 -14.66 -19.12 8.84
C TYR A 155 -16.16 -19.33 8.67
N ILE A 156 -16.96 -19.06 9.70
CA ILE A 156 -18.43 -19.24 9.70
C ILE A 156 -19.08 -18.37 8.60
N ARG A 157 -18.59 -17.14 8.42
CA ARG A 157 -19.10 -16.23 7.38
C ARG A 157 -18.75 -16.71 5.97
N LEU A 158 -17.57 -17.30 5.78
CA LEU A 158 -17.08 -17.79 4.48
C LEU A 158 -17.67 -19.16 4.12
N HIS A 159 -18.05 -19.96 5.12
CA HIS A 159 -18.58 -21.31 4.97
C HIS A 159 -19.94 -21.46 5.67
N PRO A 160 -21.00 -20.77 5.19
CA PRO A 160 -22.31 -20.78 5.84
C PRO A 160 -22.99 -22.16 5.83
N ASP A 161 -22.60 -23.03 4.89
CA ASP A 161 -23.16 -24.37 4.71
C ASP A 161 -22.37 -25.45 5.47
N GLU A 162 -21.27 -25.08 6.13
CA GLU A 162 -20.45 -25.99 6.94
C GLU A 162 -20.78 -25.88 8.44
N PRO A 163 -20.52 -26.94 9.23
CA PRO A 163 -20.66 -26.86 10.67
C PRO A 163 -19.77 -25.76 11.25
N LYS A 164 -20.26 -25.10 12.30
CA LYS A 164 -19.49 -24.10 13.03
C LYS A 164 -18.40 -24.81 13.85
N PRO A 165 -17.17 -24.28 13.89
CA PRO A 165 -16.12 -24.83 14.75
C PRO A 165 -16.48 -24.62 16.22
N GLU A 166 -16.23 -25.63 17.05
CA GLU A 166 -16.40 -25.56 18.52
C GLU A 166 -15.15 -24.98 19.19
N THR A 167 -13.97 -25.34 18.67
CA THR A 167 -12.68 -24.86 19.20
C THR A 167 -11.75 -24.50 18.06
N MET A 168 -11.12 -23.34 18.16
CA MET A 168 -10.00 -22.95 17.29
C MET A 168 -8.68 -23.26 17.99
N ILE A 169 -7.72 -23.81 17.24
CA ILE A 169 -6.43 -24.25 17.75
C ILE A 169 -5.33 -23.62 16.90
N LEU A 170 -4.53 -22.76 17.51
CA LEU A 170 -3.29 -22.27 16.91
C LEU A 170 -2.18 -23.25 17.27
N CYS A 171 -1.47 -23.73 16.26
CA CYS A 171 -0.41 -24.71 16.42
C CYS A 171 0.87 -24.29 15.67
N ARG A 172 1.93 -25.06 15.90
CA ARG A 172 3.21 -24.96 15.20
C ARG A 172 3.66 -26.34 14.80
N THR A 173 4.07 -26.48 13.56
CA THR A 173 4.79 -27.64 13.06
C THR A 173 6.28 -27.30 13.01
N THR A 174 7.10 -28.10 13.69
CA THR A 174 8.56 -27.95 13.78
C THR A 174 9.21 -29.07 12.98
N THR A 175 9.98 -28.73 11.96
CA THR A 175 10.71 -29.68 11.12
C THR A 175 12.21 -29.54 11.38
N GLN A 176 12.88 -30.65 11.69
CA GLN A 176 14.33 -30.68 11.84
C GLN A 176 15.00 -30.70 10.47
N LEU A 177 16.09 -29.94 10.32
CA LEU A 177 16.94 -29.97 9.14
C LEU A 177 18.25 -30.70 9.41
N LYS A 178 18.82 -31.31 8.37
CA LYS A 178 20.20 -31.78 8.33
C LYS A 178 20.78 -31.47 6.96
N ASN A 179 21.86 -30.69 6.92
CA ASN A 179 22.45 -30.17 5.69
C ASN A 179 21.42 -29.50 4.74
N GLY A 180 20.44 -28.79 5.32
CA GLY A 180 19.39 -28.07 4.60
C GLY A 180 18.21 -28.92 4.14
N LEU A 181 18.20 -30.22 4.47
CA LEU A 181 17.11 -31.13 4.12
C LEU A 181 16.28 -31.48 5.35
N ALA A 182 14.95 -31.53 5.19
CA ALA A 182 14.06 -32.01 6.23
C ALA A 182 14.37 -33.46 6.61
N VAL A 183 14.45 -33.75 7.90
CA VAL A 183 14.70 -35.09 8.44
C VAL A 183 13.74 -35.41 9.58
N GLY A 184 13.28 -36.66 9.62
CA GLY A 184 12.29 -37.12 10.60
C GLY A 184 10.88 -36.61 10.33
N GLU A 185 9.95 -37.05 11.17
CA GLU A 185 8.57 -36.55 11.14
C GLU A 185 8.49 -35.17 11.79
N PRO A 186 7.72 -34.22 11.21
CA PRO A 186 7.50 -32.93 11.83
C PRO A 186 6.78 -33.07 13.17
N GLU A 187 7.27 -32.37 14.19
CA GLU A 187 6.64 -32.31 15.50
C GLU A 187 5.57 -31.22 15.52
N GLN A 188 4.37 -31.53 16.01
CA GLN A 188 3.31 -30.54 16.16
C GLN A 188 3.12 -30.15 17.62
N THR A 189 3.09 -28.84 17.88
CA THR A 189 2.86 -28.26 19.20
C THR A 189 1.66 -27.33 19.15
N THR A 190 0.74 -27.44 20.11
CA THR A 190 -0.32 -26.44 20.30
C THR A 190 0.28 -25.18 20.94
N LEU A 191 0.01 -24.02 20.35
CA LEU A 191 0.43 -22.72 20.87
C LEU A 191 -0.68 -22.04 21.66
N ALA A 192 -1.92 -22.11 21.18
CA ALA A 192 -3.10 -21.55 21.85
C ALA A 192 -4.38 -22.30 21.45
N LYS A 193 -5.39 -22.26 22.32
CA LYS A 193 -6.73 -22.81 22.06
C LYS A 193 -7.79 -21.80 22.49
N TRP A 194 -8.90 -21.78 21.77
CA TRP A 194 -10.04 -20.94 22.08
C TRP A 194 -11.36 -21.66 21.80
N GLU A 195 -12.25 -21.69 22.80
CA GLU A 195 -13.62 -22.18 22.65
C GLU A 195 -14.49 -21.10 22.00
N VAL A 196 -15.09 -21.42 20.87
CA VAL A 196 -15.88 -20.49 20.06
C VAL A 196 -17.21 -20.21 20.75
N ARG A 197 -17.62 -18.94 20.77
CA ARG A 197 -18.87 -18.47 21.40
C ARG A 197 -19.84 -17.86 20.38
#